data_AF-A0A5B1QZD7-F1
#
_entry.id   AF-A0A5B1QZD7-F1
#
_cell.length_a   1.000
_cell.length_b   1.000
_cell.length_c   1.000
_cell.angle_alpha   90.00
_cell.angle_beta   90.00
_cell.angle_gamma   90.00
#
_symmetry.space_group_name_H-M   'P 1'
#
loop_
_entity.id
_entity.type
_entity.pdbx_description
1 polymer ?
#
loop_
_entity_poly.entity_id
_entity_poly.type
_entity_poly.pdbx_seq_one_letter_code
_entity_poly.pdbx_strand_id
1 'polypeptide(L)' 'MARLAFQPTPATRRLGLFTLDTAKRWSPSLGIWGAGVGTALVFILSVTPIVKTNVLVKVPVIGNYWEDKTPASDKPF' A
#
# COMPACT_ATOMS: atom_id res chain seq x y z
N MET A 1 -20.28 35.47 -33.54
CA MET A 1 -20.38 34.00 -33.59
C MET A 1 -19.28 33.41 -32.71
N ALA A 2 -19.59 32.56 -31.73
CA ALA A 2 -18.60 31.94 -30.88
C ALA A 2 -18.10 30.63 -31.52
N ARG A 3 -16.80 30.51 -31.78
CA ARG A 3 -16.14 29.30 -32.29
C ARG A 3 -15.68 28.46 -31.10
N LEU A 4 -16.16 27.23 -30.99
CA LEU A 4 -15.61 26.25 -30.06
C LEU A 4 -14.29 25.72 -30.62
N ALA A 5 -13.19 25.95 -29.91
CA ALA A 5 -11.91 25.34 -30.20
C ALA A 5 -11.87 23.95 -29.53
N PHE A 6 -12.02 22.89 -30.32
CA PHE A 6 -11.87 21.53 -29.82
C PHE A 6 -10.39 21.17 -29.73
N GLN A 7 -9.92 20.82 -28.53
CA GLN A 7 -8.59 20.25 -28.32
C GLN A 7 -8.73 18.75 -28.04
N PRO A 8 -8.38 17.86 -29.00
CA PRO A 8 -8.39 16.43 -28.77
C PRO A 8 -7.31 16.05 -27.74
N THR A 9 -7.66 15.22 -26.76
CA THR A 9 -6.70 14.69 -25.81
C THR A 9 -5.69 13.78 -26.54
N PRO A 10 -4.38 14.04 -26.46
CA PRO A 10 -3.39 13.26 -27.20
C PRO A 10 -3.38 11.80 -26.73
N ALA A 11 -3.14 10.87 -27.67
CA ALA A 11 -3.17 9.42 -27.40
C ALA A 11 -2.18 8.99 -26.30
N THR A 12 -1.08 9.73 -26.11
CA THR A 12 -0.09 9.51 -25.04
C THR A 12 -0.62 9.79 -23.63
N ARG A 13 -1.76 10.47 -23.49
CA ARG A 13 -2.40 10.77 -22.19
C ARG A 13 -3.47 9.73 -21.81
N ARG A 14 -3.67 8.70 -22.63
CA ARG A 14 -4.77 7.75 -22.54
C ARG A 14 -4.27 6.31 -22.64
N LEU A 15 -4.69 5.46 -21.71
CA LEU A 15 -4.53 4.01 -21.73
C LEU A 15 -5.93 3.38 -21.72
N GLY A 16 -6.42 2.97 -22.89
CA GLY A 16 -7.80 2.47 -23.03
C GLY A 16 -8.84 3.51 -22.64
N LEU A 17 -9.68 3.23 -21.64
CA LEU A 17 -10.66 4.18 -21.10
C LEU A 17 -10.09 5.12 -20.02
N PHE A 18 -8.86 4.88 -19.56
CA PHE A 18 -8.24 5.65 -18.50
C PHE A 18 -7.38 6.77 -19.07
N THR A 19 -7.44 7.95 -18.45
CA THR A 19 -6.55 9.07 -18.77
C THR A 19 -5.64 9.37 -17.58
N LEU A 20 -4.47 9.96 -17.85
CA LEU A 20 -3.57 10.40 -16.78
C LEU A 20 -4.23 11.41 -15.84
N ASP A 21 -5.11 12.26 -16.37
CA ASP A 21 -5.82 13.26 -15.57
C ASP A 21 -6.85 12.60 -14.64
N THR A 22 -7.55 11.55 -15.11
CA THR A 22 -8.41 10.72 -14.26
C THR A 22 -7.61 10.01 -13.17
N ALA A 23 -6.45 9.43 -13.52
CA ALA A 23 -5.61 8.73 -12.53
C ALA A 23 -5.10 9.68 -11.44
N LYS A 24 -4.64 10.89 -11.82
CA LYS A 24 -4.21 11.92 -10.86
C LYS A 24 -5.33 12.36 -9.94
N ARG A 25 -6.56 12.50 -10.45
CA ARG A 25 -7.73 12.88 -9.63
C ARG A 25 -8.07 11.83 -8.57
N TRP A 26 -7.90 10.55 -8.88
CA TRP A 26 -8.20 9.45 -7.96
C TRP A 26 -7.01 9.04 -7.08
N SER A 27 -5.81 9.59 -7.30
CA SER A 27 -4.61 9.19 -6.56
C SER A 27 -4.74 9.32 -5.03
N PRO A 28 -5.38 10.38 -4.46
CA PRO A 28 -5.49 10.47 -3.00
C PRO A 28 -6.40 9.39 -2.44
N SER A 29 -7.53 9.12 -3.12
CA SER A 29 -8.48 8.08 -2.73
C SER A 29 -7.84 6.69 -2.79
N LEU A 30 -7.10 6.39 -3.86
CA LEU A 30 -6.35 5.13 -3.98
C LEU A 30 -5.27 5.01 -2.90
N GLY A 31 -4.62 6.13 -2.53
CA GLY A 31 -3.69 6.16 -1.41
C GLY A 31 -4.35 5.78 -0.09
N ILE A 32 -5.52 6.35 0.22
CA ILE A 32 -6.28 6.04 1.45
C ILE A 32 -6.74 4.58 1.45
N TRP A 33 -7.32 4.10 0.35
CA TRP A 33 -7.74 2.70 0.25
C TRP A 33 -6.57 1.73 0.32
N GLY A 34 -5.45 2.05 -0.32
CA GLY A 34 -4.22 1.27 -0.24
C GLY A 34 -3.66 1.19 1.18
N ALA A 35 -3.67 2.31 1.91
CA ALA A 35 -3.30 2.32 3.33
C ALA A 35 -4.24 1.43 4.16
N GLY A 36 -5.56 1.57 3.99
CA GLY A 36 -6.55 0.78 4.71
C GLY A 36 -6.43 -0.72 4.47
N VAL A 37 -6.36 -1.13 3.20
CA VAL A 37 -6.16 -2.55 2.82
C VAL A 37 -4.80 -3.06 3.31
N GLY A 38 -3.74 -2.27 3.18
CA GLY A 38 -2.41 -2.62 3.67
C GLY A 38 -2.40 -2.87 5.18
N THR A 39 -3.02 -1.97 5.96
CA THR A 39 -3.17 -2.14 7.40
C THR A 39 -3.99 -3.38 7.75
N ALA A 40 -5.11 -3.62 7.06
CA ALA A 40 -5.94 -4.80 7.27
C ALA A 40 -5.17 -6.11 6.99
N LEU A 41 -4.40 -6.16 5.90
CA LEU A 41 -3.55 -7.32 5.58
C LEU A 41 -2.48 -7.56 6.64
N VAL A 42 -1.78 -6.52 7.07
CA VAL A 42 -0.77 -6.62 8.14
C VAL A 42 -1.41 -7.09 9.43
N PHE A 43 -2.61 -6.63 9.77
CA PHE A 43 -3.35 -7.06 10.95
C PHE A 43 -3.72 -8.54 10.88
N ILE A 44 -4.37 -8.98 9.79
CA ILE A 44 -4.80 -10.37 9.61
C ILE A 44 -3.59 -11.32 9.58
N LEU A 45 -2.51 -10.93 8.90
CA LEU A 45 -1.31 -11.74 8.76
C LEU A 45 -0.32 -11.58 9.93
N SER A 46 -0.67 -10.81 10.96
CA SER A 46 0.22 -10.56 12.09
C SER A 46 0.57 -11.82 12.87
N VAL A 47 -0.20 -12.91 12.74
CA VAL A 47 0.09 -14.22 13.34
C VAL A 47 1.12 -15.03 12.56
N THR A 48 1.34 -14.70 11.29
CA THR A 48 2.22 -15.47 10.41
C THR A 48 3.69 -15.18 10.74
N PRO A 49 4.54 -16.19 11.01
CA PRO A 49 5.93 -15.97 11.44
C PRO A 49 6.73 -15.10 10.47
N ILE A 50 6.57 -15.30 9.15
CA ILE A 50 7.29 -14.54 8.13
C ILE A 50 6.94 -13.05 8.14
N VAL A 51 5.72 -12.69 8.54
CA VAL A 51 5.27 -11.30 8.61
C VAL A 51 5.77 -10.66 9.91
N LYS A 52 5.73 -11.39 11.03
CA LYS A 52 6.31 -10.91 12.30
C LYS A 52 7.79 -10.56 12.15
N THR A 53 8.59 -11.52 11.70
CA THR A 53 10.07 -11.38 11.69
C THR A 53 10.58 -10.43 10.61
N ASN A 54 9.96 -10.39 9.44
CA ASN A 54 10.47 -9.58 8.32
C ASN A 54 9.86 -8.19 8.22
N VAL A 55 8.64 -7.99 8.74
CA VAL A 55 7.89 -6.74 8.60
C VAL A 55 7.65 -6.10 9.97
N LEU A 56 6.93 -6.76 10.88
CA LEU A 56 6.44 -6.13 12.11
C LEU A 56 7.56 -5.76 13.09
N VAL A 57 8.57 -6.60 13.25
CA VAL A 57 9.75 -6.30 14.08
C VAL A 57 10.52 -5.06 13.59
N LYS A 58 10.42 -4.72 12.30
CA LYS A 58 11.12 -3.56 11.71
C LYS A 58 10.32 -2.26 11.80
N VAL A 59 9.11 -2.28 12.36
CA VAL A 59 8.32 -1.07 12.53
C VAL A 59 9.00 -0.19 13.59
N PRO A 60 9.35 1.07 13.26
CA PRO A 60 10.01 1.95 14.22
C PRO A 60 9.11 2.18 15.44
N VAL A 61 9.73 2.39 16.60
CA VAL A 61 9.07 2.62 17.91
C VAL A 61 8.39 1.39 18.52
N ILE A 62 7.63 0.61 17.75
CA ILE A 62 6.79 -0.48 18.26
C ILE A 62 7.25 -1.90 17.87
N GLY A 63 8.30 -2.03 17.05
CA GLY A 63 8.80 -3.33 16.57
C GLY A 63 9.13 -4.34 17.66
N ASN A 64 9.66 -3.86 18.79
CA ASN A 64 10.05 -4.68 19.96
C ASN A 64 8.88 -5.43 20.61
N TYR A 65 7.62 -5.11 20.26
CA TYR A 65 6.44 -5.86 20.69
C TYR A 65 6.36 -7.25 20.03
N TRP A 66 6.85 -7.37 18.79
CA TRP A 66 6.81 -8.63 18.02
C TRP A 66 8.11 -9.43 18.07
N GLU A 67 9.13 -8.94 18.79
CA GLU A 67 10.39 -9.67 18.97
C GLU A 67 10.20 -10.91 19.84
N ASP A 68 10.78 -12.02 19.39
CA ASP A 68 10.87 -13.23 20.19
C ASP A 68 12.01 -13.09 21.21
N LYS A 69 11.62 -12.95 22.48
CA LYS A 69 12.55 -12.82 23.63
C LYS A 69 12.84 -14.15 24.31
N THR A 70 12.31 -15.26 23.78
CA THR A 70 12.52 -16.59 24.33
C THR A 70 13.99 -16.98 24.11
N PRO A 71 14.73 -17.37 25.16
CA PRO A 71 16.12 -17.78 25.02
C PRO A 71 16.21 -19.07 24.19
N ALA A 72 17.34 -19.28 23.51
CA ALA A 72 17.55 -20.45 22.66
C ALA A 72 17.51 -21.77 23.45
N SER A 73 17.85 -21.75 24.74
CA SER A 73 17.75 -22.91 25.64
C SER A 73 16.34 -23.46 25.79
N ASP A 74 15.33 -22.60 25.64
CA ASP A 74 13.92 -22.94 25.91
C ASP A 74 13.17 -23.27 24.61
N LYS A 75 13.87 -23.21 23.46
CA LYS A 75 13.33 -23.59 22.15
C LYS A 75 13.65 -25.06 21.90
N PRO A 76 12.64 -25.92 21.67
CA PRO A 76 12.88 -27.35 21.44
C PRO A 76 13.52 -27.65 20.06
N PHE A 77 13.71 -26.62 19.22
CA PHE A 77 14.32 -26.65 17.89
C PHE A 77 14.98 -25.30 17.58
#